data_AF-A0A2E2XIT6-F1
#
_entry.id   AF-A0A2E2XIT6-F1
#
_cell.length_a   1.000
_cell.length_b   1.000
_cell.length_c   1.000
_cell.angle_alpha   90.00
_cell.angle_beta   90.00
_cell.angle_gamma   90.00
#
_symmetry.space_group_name_H-M   'P 1'
#
loop_
_entity.id
_entity.type
_entity.pdbx_description
1 polymer ?
#
loop_
_entity_poly.entity_id
_entity_poly.type
_entity_poly.pdbx_seq_one_letter_code
_entity_poly.pdbx_strand_id
1 'polypeptide(L)'
;MNAGEIGTEAGRIFEYNLPSSWIFRSQEDQNDFGIDGEIELKDENGKALGKDSVFKVQIKGEENSTYIHEGKTLSFNLKMERLKYYFEFNVPVILVVVEVSSEKVYWLPITNDENLRSKANKSENNESIQVHLPKENILIRKNDDLSGRLFSSVIDCWDYLNIKGLKDSIERYPMVNPLSLNKKIEDIGDALFKAYHQQLNNLLLDRNFTGVFEKASELCQSPIVPTKDQFVALLYYWQAFQISPFTKVKREILEESFKICHWLIKLARQQKSRVHRLIAIGKSRRVKFKFQLEQLHATHHSISHFEKGSLEHLIFNNQTQQLYRECCLSLQKNIELCNRLTKDGQYHVLSDLFVDMYASILIFRTIHDARGSKESIDFLEHWHKSMASLVMTYCVMTKDFFKVERLYFLISTLIKEDQKAAKEVRKIILSSLPEMEDGLDELEQSVLDMSEHKDFYSLSIEEQKSYFLDMAKNLGMDPDDSESEFGHIVKMGLENYDPTRIMKNCGSLFVHYRPGGLIAQSLRMHSAGGMHLLVCLKHGHAQGTGNLLTLLYDDSDGPNFGYSFRHQNCDKCSDCKPRSEDWSWSLKWYENAVEENKEFLNKYKF
;
A
#
# COMPACT_ATOMS: atom_id res chain seq x y z
N MET A 1 15.71 -60.58 -10.79
CA MET A 1 15.31 -60.93 -9.40
C MET A 1 13.87 -61.47 -9.40
N ASN A 2 13.39 -62.19 -8.38
CA ASN A 2 11.97 -62.55 -8.31
C ASN A 2 11.10 -61.34 -7.89
N ALA A 3 9.78 -61.38 -8.11
CA ALA A 3 8.90 -60.23 -7.84
C ALA A 3 8.89 -59.76 -6.37
N GLY A 4 9.09 -60.68 -5.42
CA GLY A 4 9.20 -60.35 -4.00
C GLY A 4 10.52 -59.64 -3.67
N GLU A 5 11.64 -60.16 -4.20
CA GLU A 5 12.97 -59.56 -4.08
C GLU A 5 13.01 -58.14 -4.66
N ILE A 6 12.36 -57.92 -5.81
CA ILE A 6 12.23 -56.59 -6.43
C ILE A 6 11.46 -55.62 -5.52
N GLY A 7 10.38 -56.08 -4.88
CA GLY A 7 9.60 -55.27 -3.94
C GLY A 7 10.41 -54.87 -2.70
N THR A 8 11.07 -55.83 -2.06
CA THR A 8 11.91 -55.57 -0.88
C THR A 8 13.07 -54.62 -1.20
N GLU A 9 13.72 -54.80 -2.35
CA GLU A 9 14.83 -53.94 -2.75
C GLU A 9 14.37 -52.52 -3.09
N ALA A 10 13.21 -52.39 -3.75
CA ALA A 10 12.59 -51.09 -3.99
C ALA A 10 12.28 -50.33 -2.69
N GLY A 11 11.78 -51.02 -1.66
CA GLY A 11 11.55 -50.43 -0.34
C GLY A 11 12.83 -49.87 0.29
N ARG A 12 13.94 -50.62 0.24
CA ARG A 12 15.24 -50.19 0.74
C ARG A 12 15.80 -48.98 -0.01
N ILE A 13 15.74 -49.01 -1.34
CA ILE A 13 16.19 -47.90 -2.19
C ILE A 13 15.39 -46.63 -1.89
N PHE A 14 14.06 -46.76 -1.73
CA PHE A 14 13.21 -45.64 -1.38
C PHE A 14 13.57 -45.05 -0.01
N GLU A 15 13.63 -45.88 1.03
CA GLU A 15 13.97 -45.45 2.40
C GLU A 15 15.35 -44.78 2.46
N TYR A 16 16.33 -45.31 1.73
CA TYR A 16 17.67 -44.73 1.65
C TYR A 16 17.69 -43.34 0.99
N ASN A 17 16.77 -43.06 0.06
CA ASN A 17 16.66 -41.78 -0.64
C ASN A 17 15.83 -40.73 0.10
N LEU A 18 15.11 -41.10 1.17
CA LEU A 18 14.34 -40.16 1.97
C LEU A 18 15.24 -39.15 2.71
N PRO A 19 14.78 -37.91 2.90
CA PRO A 19 15.45 -36.96 3.76
C PRO A 19 15.55 -37.47 5.20
N SER A 20 16.66 -37.16 5.89
CA SER A 20 16.85 -37.54 7.29
C SER A 20 15.80 -36.94 8.24
N SER A 21 15.09 -35.89 7.81
CA SER A 21 13.98 -35.26 8.53
C SER A 21 12.65 -36.01 8.42
N TRP A 22 12.56 -37.03 7.58
CA TRP A 22 11.31 -37.76 7.34
C TRP A 22 11.37 -39.11 8.07
N ILE A 23 10.36 -39.39 8.89
CA ILE A 23 10.26 -40.63 9.65
C ILE A 23 9.43 -41.61 8.83
N PHE A 24 10.08 -42.59 8.21
CA PHE A 24 9.42 -43.68 7.51
C PHE A 24 9.02 -44.79 8.51
N ARG A 25 7.76 -45.19 8.47
CA ARG A 25 7.20 -46.33 9.20
C ARG A 25 6.70 -47.36 8.19
N SER A 26 7.40 -48.47 8.07
CA SER A 26 6.94 -49.60 7.25
C SER A 26 5.62 -50.16 7.79
N GLN A 27 4.68 -50.45 6.89
CA GLN A 27 3.39 -51.10 7.18
C GLN A 27 3.32 -52.53 6.62
N GLU A 28 4.43 -53.05 6.09
CA GLU A 28 4.50 -54.38 5.45
C GLU A 28 4.13 -55.55 6.39
N ASP A 29 4.37 -55.41 7.70
CA ASP A 29 4.11 -56.44 8.71
C ASP A 29 2.70 -56.40 9.33
N GLN A 30 1.82 -55.46 8.91
CA GLN A 30 0.55 -55.20 9.59
C GLN A 30 -0.71 -55.81 8.95
N ASN A 31 -0.59 -56.78 8.03
CA ASN A 31 -1.73 -57.34 7.27
C ASN A 31 -2.58 -56.27 6.55
N ASP A 32 -1.99 -55.11 6.24
CA ASP A 32 -2.71 -54.02 5.57
C ASP A 32 -2.76 -54.24 4.06
N PHE A 33 -3.97 -54.19 3.51
CA PHE A 33 -4.33 -54.55 2.13
C PHE A 33 -3.90 -53.48 1.09
N GLY A 34 -2.64 -53.07 1.10
CA GLY A 34 -2.01 -52.36 -0.02
C GLY A 34 -1.60 -50.91 0.20
N ILE A 35 -0.99 -50.57 1.34
CA ILE A 35 -0.13 -49.39 1.53
C ILE A 35 1.16 -49.90 2.18
N ASP A 36 2.32 -49.46 1.70
CA ASP A 36 3.60 -50.05 2.14
C ASP A 36 4.26 -49.27 3.28
N GLY A 37 3.96 -47.98 3.41
CA GLY A 37 4.48 -47.18 4.52
C GLY A 37 3.76 -45.88 4.80
N GLU A 38 4.04 -45.33 5.97
CA GLU A 38 3.60 -44.02 6.43
C GLU A 38 4.82 -43.15 6.70
N ILE A 39 4.78 -41.91 6.27
CA ILE A 39 5.83 -40.92 6.51
C ILE A 39 5.26 -39.83 7.41
N GLU A 40 5.97 -39.54 8.50
CA GLU A 40 5.70 -38.40 9.37
C GLU A 40 6.88 -37.43 9.33
N LEU A 41 6.60 -36.15 9.12
CA LEU A 41 7.63 -35.13 9.03
C LEU A 41 7.99 -34.60 10.42
N LYS A 42 9.27 -34.24 10.61
CA LYS A 42 9.78 -33.64 11.84
C LYS A 42 10.30 -32.23 11.61
N ASP A 43 10.20 -31.39 12.64
CA ASP A 43 10.79 -30.06 12.66
C ASP A 43 12.33 -30.12 12.77
N GLU A 44 12.99 -28.97 12.69
CA GLU A 44 14.45 -28.83 12.81
C GLU A 44 14.99 -29.35 14.17
N ASN A 45 14.14 -29.47 15.19
CA ASN A 45 14.48 -29.99 16.51
C ASN A 45 14.20 -31.49 16.66
N GLY A 46 13.79 -32.17 15.59
CA GLY A 46 13.51 -33.61 15.59
C GLY A 46 12.15 -34.01 16.17
N LYS A 47 11.24 -33.05 16.39
CA LYS A 47 9.89 -33.30 16.91
C LYS A 47 8.90 -33.47 15.75
N ALA A 48 8.05 -34.49 15.85
CA ALA A 48 6.97 -34.73 14.90
C ALA A 48 6.02 -33.51 14.79
N LEU A 49 5.69 -33.12 13.55
CA LEU A 49 4.91 -31.91 13.24
C LEU A 49 3.39 -32.08 13.43
N GLY A 50 2.88 -33.30 13.67
CA GLY A 50 1.48 -33.57 14.01
C GLY A 50 0.62 -34.09 12.84
N LYS A 51 -0.71 -34.08 13.00
CA LYS A 51 -1.66 -34.78 12.09
C LYS A 51 -1.58 -34.38 10.62
N ASP A 52 -1.34 -33.10 10.34
CA ASP A 52 -1.31 -32.57 8.96
C ASP A 52 0.07 -32.69 8.29
N SER A 53 0.96 -33.47 8.91
CA SER A 53 2.33 -33.73 8.42
C SER A 53 2.61 -35.22 8.19
N VAL A 54 1.53 -36.00 8.11
CA VAL A 54 1.57 -37.43 7.83
C VAL A 54 1.05 -37.70 6.43
N PHE A 55 1.72 -38.57 5.69
CA PHE A 55 1.21 -39.09 4.42
C PHE A 55 1.58 -40.56 4.24
N LYS A 56 0.81 -41.26 3.43
CA LYS A 56 1.00 -42.67 3.11
C LYS A 56 1.68 -42.82 1.75
N VAL A 57 2.52 -43.84 1.63
CA VAL A 57 3.22 -44.18 0.40
C VAL A 57 2.91 -45.61 -0.02
N GLN A 58 2.64 -45.79 -1.30
CA GLN A 58 2.67 -47.10 -1.94
C GLN A 58 3.93 -47.19 -2.78
N ILE A 59 4.78 -48.16 -2.50
CA ILE A 59 6.03 -48.41 -3.20
C ILE A 59 5.81 -49.56 -4.22
N LYS A 60 6.37 -49.40 -5.42
CA LYS A 60 6.34 -50.41 -6.48
C LYS A 60 7.72 -50.50 -7.11
N GLY A 61 8.30 -51.69 -7.10
CA GLY A 61 9.57 -51.95 -7.79
C GLY A 61 9.35 -52.45 -9.22
N GLU A 62 10.13 -51.92 -10.16
CA GLU A 62 10.31 -52.48 -11.51
C GLU A 62 11.80 -52.73 -11.75
N GLU A 63 12.16 -53.85 -12.38
CA GLU A 63 13.56 -54.13 -12.72
C GLU A 63 14.06 -53.18 -13.82
N ASN A 64 13.23 -52.90 -14.83
CA ASN A 64 13.43 -51.83 -15.82
C ASN A 64 12.08 -51.17 -16.11
N SER A 65 12.00 -49.85 -16.03
CA SER A 65 10.73 -49.15 -16.25
C SER A 65 10.46 -48.87 -17.72
N THR A 66 9.18 -48.80 -18.07
CA THR A 66 8.74 -48.46 -19.43
C THR A 66 8.56 -46.96 -19.56
N TYR A 67 9.27 -46.34 -20.51
CA TYR A 67 9.17 -44.91 -20.77
C TYR A 67 8.42 -44.62 -22.07
N ILE A 68 7.54 -43.62 -22.02
CA ILE A 68 6.77 -43.11 -23.17
C ILE A 68 7.14 -41.64 -23.43
N HIS A 69 6.62 -41.06 -24.51
CA HIS A 69 6.85 -39.67 -24.92
C HIS A 69 8.35 -39.30 -24.98
N GLU A 70 9.12 -40.06 -25.77
CA GLU A 70 10.57 -39.85 -25.95
C GLU A 70 11.37 -39.91 -24.64
N GLY A 71 10.92 -40.71 -23.66
CA GLY A 71 11.65 -40.90 -22.41
C GLY A 71 11.34 -39.87 -21.32
N LYS A 72 10.28 -39.06 -21.48
CA LYS A 72 9.89 -38.01 -20.51
C LYS A 72 8.95 -38.49 -19.42
N THR A 73 8.26 -39.61 -19.62
CA THR A 73 7.23 -40.10 -18.69
C THR A 73 7.39 -41.59 -18.49
N LEU A 74 7.39 -42.03 -17.24
CA LEU A 74 7.34 -43.44 -16.87
C LEU A 74 5.88 -43.91 -16.90
N SER A 75 5.62 -45.03 -17.54
CA SER A 75 4.29 -45.63 -17.66
C SER A 75 4.22 -46.91 -16.82
N PHE A 76 3.41 -46.88 -15.76
CA PHE A 76 3.24 -47.97 -14.82
C PHE A 76 1.80 -48.50 -14.85
N ASN A 77 1.60 -49.82 -14.83
CA ASN A 77 0.27 -50.42 -14.85
C ASN A 77 -0.21 -50.73 -13.42
N LEU A 78 -1.26 -50.05 -12.96
CA LEU A 78 -1.82 -50.20 -11.62
C LEU A 78 -3.19 -50.89 -11.67
N LYS A 79 -3.45 -51.83 -10.76
CA LYS A 79 -4.76 -52.49 -10.66
C LYS A 79 -5.85 -51.49 -10.26
N MET A 80 -7.00 -51.56 -10.91
CA MET A 80 -8.11 -50.61 -10.71
C MET A 80 -8.64 -50.64 -9.26
N GLU A 81 -8.75 -51.84 -8.69
CA GLU A 81 -9.17 -52.04 -7.28
C GLU A 81 -8.27 -51.28 -6.30
N ARG A 82 -6.94 -51.34 -6.49
CA ARG A 82 -5.97 -50.63 -5.64
C ARG A 82 -6.07 -49.12 -5.81
N LEU A 83 -6.24 -48.64 -7.04
CA LEU A 83 -6.39 -47.21 -7.29
C LEU A 83 -7.65 -46.65 -6.63
N LYS A 84 -8.78 -47.37 -6.72
CA LYS A 84 -10.03 -46.98 -6.03
C LYS A 84 -9.85 -46.95 -4.52
N TYR A 85 -9.15 -47.94 -3.96
CA TYR A 85 -8.80 -47.96 -2.54
C TYR A 85 -7.97 -46.74 -2.12
N TYR A 86 -7.01 -46.30 -2.93
CA TYR A 86 -6.20 -45.10 -2.65
C TYR A 86 -7.02 -43.81 -2.60
N PHE A 87 -8.08 -43.73 -3.40
CA PHE A 87 -8.96 -42.56 -3.44
C PHE A 87 -9.86 -42.39 -2.21
N GLU A 88 -10.01 -43.44 -1.39
CA GLU A 88 -10.85 -43.47 -0.20
C GLU A 88 -10.11 -43.05 1.09
N PHE A 89 -8.78 -42.93 1.06
CA PHE A 89 -8.01 -42.49 2.21
C PHE A 89 -8.28 -41.02 2.55
N ASN A 90 -8.38 -40.74 3.86
CA ASN A 90 -8.50 -39.39 4.44
C ASN A 90 -7.12 -38.78 4.78
N VAL A 91 -6.05 -39.36 4.26
CA VAL A 91 -4.65 -38.94 4.42
C VAL A 91 -4.01 -39.02 3.03
N PRO A 92 -3.12 -38.10 2.64
CA PRO A 92 -2.51 -38.14 1.31
C PRO A 92 -1.82 -39.48 1.02
N VAL A 93 -2.10 -40.05 -0.14
CA VAL A 93 -1.43 -41.23 -0.70
C VAL A 93 -0.57 -40.80 -1.88
N ILE A 94 0.71 -41.14 -1.82
CA ILE A 94 1.70 -40.96 -2.90
C ILE A 94 2.08 -42.34 -3.46
N LEU A 95 1.99 -42.50 -4.78
CA LEU A 95 2.54 -43.66 -5.47
C LEU A 95 4.02 -43.42 -5.75
N VAL A 96 4.85 -44.38 -5.40
CA VAL A 96 6.29 -44.39 -5.63
C VAL A 96 6.62 -45.58 -6.52
N VAL A 97 7.30 -45.33 -7.64
CA VAL A 97 7.82 -46.37 -8.53
C VAL A 97 9.34 -46.32 -8.52
N VAL A 98 9.98 -47.43 -8.13
CA VAL A 98 11.43 -47.55 -8.03
C VAL A 98 11.94 -48.46 -9.14
N GLU A 99 12.79 -47.90 -10.02
CA GLU A 99 13.53 -48.68 -11.02
C GLU A 99 14.78 -49.25 -10.34
N VAL A 100 14.77 -50.55 -10.00
CA VAL A 100 15.80 -51.17 -9.17
C VAL A 100 17.15 -51.26 -9.88
N SER A 101 17.17 -51.47 -11.21
CA SER A 101 18.42 -51.57 -11.97
C SER A 101 19.24 -50.27 -11.98
N SER A 102 18.59 -49.12 -11.85
CA SER A 102 19.24 -47.81 -11.86
C SER A 102 19.10 -47.02 -10.56
N GLU A 103 18.49 -47.64 -9.53
CA GLU A 103 18.20 -47.07 -8.21
C GLU A 103 17.43 -45.73 -8.27
N LYS A 104 16.59 -45.53 -9.29
CA LYS A 104 15.81 -44.28 -9.45
C LYS A 104 14.45 -44.40 -8.81
N VAL A 105 14.07 -43.38 -8.06
CA VAL A 105 12.80 -43.30 -7.33
C VAL A 105 11.91 -42.22 -7.97
N TYR A 106 10.81 -42.64 -8.58
CA TYR A 106 9.80 -41.75 -9.15
C TYR A 106 8.57 -41.68 -8.26
N TRP A 107 7.88 -40.54 -8.23
CA TRP A 107 6.69 -40.36 -7.39
C TRP A 107 5.54 -39.64 -8.10
N LEU A 108 4.31 -39.93 -7.68
CA LEU A 108 3.10 -39.28 -8.16
C LEU A 108 2.06 -39.18 -7.03
N PRO A 109 1.51 -37.99 -6.74
CA PRO A 109 0.41 -37.86 -5.81
C PRO A 109 -0.87 -38.45 -6.41
N ILE A 110 -1.48 -39.41 -5.73
CA ILE A 110 -2.72 -40.06 -6.20
C ILE A 110 -3.95 -39.32 -5.70
N THR A 111 -3.86 -38.73 -4.51
CA THR A 111 -5.00 -38.15 -3.78
C THR A 111 -5.73 -37.06 -4.56
N ASN A 112 -4.99 -36.11 -5.12
CA ASN A 112 -5.50 -34.93 -5.82
C ASN A 112 -5.46 -35.05 -7.36
N ASP A 113 -5.16 -36.22 -7.93
CA ASP A 113 -5.11 -36.42 -9.39
C ASP A 113 -6.52 -36.62 -10.00
N GLU A 114 -7.13 -35.52 -10.45
CA GLU A 114 -8.44 -35.54 -11.11
C GLU A 114 -8.44 -36.27 -12.46
N ASN A 115 -7.33 -36.25 -13.19
CA ASN A 115 -7.22 -36.95 -14.47
C ASN A 115 -7.27 -38.46 -14.26
N LEU A 116 -6.57 -38.95 -13.25
CA LEU A 116 -6.57 -40.36 -12.89
C LEU A 116 -7.93 -40.81 -12.33
N ARG A 117 -8.58 -39.97 -11.51
CA ARG A 117 -9.97 -40.22 -11.03
C ARG A 117 -10.97 -40.29 -12.18
N SER A 118 -10.92 -39.34 -13.11
CA SER A 118 -11.84 -39.33 -14.26
C SER A 118 -11.62 -40.51 -15.20
N LYS A 119 -10.36 -40.93 -15.43
CA LYS A 119 -10.04 -42.15 -16.21
C LYS A 119 -10.52 -43.41 -15.50
N ALA A 120 -10.35 -43.51 -14.18
CA ALA A 120 -10.83 -44.64 -13.38
C ALA A 120 -12.36 -44.77 -13.44
N ASN A 121 -13.10 -43.66 -13.35
CA ASN A 121 -14.56 -43.66 -13.43
C ASN A 121 -15.07 -44.02 -14.84
N LYS A 122 -14.35 -43.69 -15.91
CA LYS A 122 -14.73 -44.05 -17.30
C LYS A 122 -14.39 -45.50 -17.67
N SER A 123 -13.52 -46.15 -16.90
CA SER A 123 -12.94 -47.46 -17.24
C SER A 123 -13.44 -48.57 -16.31
N GLU A 124 -14.73 -48.55 -15.93
CA GLU A 124 -15.31 -49.48 -14.94
C GLU A 124 -15.11 -50.97 -15.26
N ASN A 125 -14.91 -51.33 -16.53
CA ASN A 125 -14.73 -52.71 -16.99
C ASN A 125 -13.27 -53.19 -17.11
N ASN A 126 -12.27 -52.32 -16.88
CA ASN A 126 -10.86 -52.70 -17.03
C ASN A 126 -10.25 -53.12 -15.68
N GLU A 127 -9.51 -54.23 -15.66
CA GLU A 127 -8.82 -54.73 -14.46
C GLU A 127 -7.64 -53.85 -14.01
N SER A 128 -7.05 -53.08 -14.94
CA SER A 128 -5.89 -52.22 -14.67
C SER A 128 -5.93 -50.91 -15.47
N ILE A 129 -5.13 -49.93 -15.03
CA ILE A 129 -5.01 -48.61 -15.64
C ILE A 129 -3.53 -48.20 -15.73
N GLN A 130 -3.15 -47.58 -16.84
CA GLN A 130 -1.83 -46.98 -16.98
C GLN A 130 -1.78 -45.64 -16.24
N VAL A 131 -0.84 -45.55 -15.30
CA VAL A 131 -0.48 -44.36 -14.55
C VAL A 131 0.81 -43.79 -15.15
N HIS A 132 0.85 -42.48 -15.31
CA HIS A 132 1.96 -41.79 -15.97
C HIS A 132 2.68 -40.92 -14.96
N LEU A 133 3.93 -41.27 -14.65
CA LEU A 133 4.78 -40.57 -13.69
C LEU A 133 5.77 -39.66 -14.46
N PRO A 134 5.75 -38.33 -14.26
CA PRO A 134 6.71 -37.43 -14.87
C PRO A 134 8.14 -37.75 -14.43
N LYS A 135 9.10 -37.76 -15.35
CA LYS A 135 10.52 -38.04 -15.01
C LYS A 135 11.14 -36.99 -14.09
N GLU A 136 10.60 -35.78 -14.09
CA GLU A 136 11.00 -34.68 -13.20
C GLU A 136 10.58 -34.91 -11.74
N ASN A 137 9.58 -35.76 -11.49
CA ASN A 137 9.16 -36.18 -10.14
C ASN A 137 10.05 -37.33 -9.66
N ILE A 138 11.32 -37.02 -9.46
CA ILE A 138 12.33 -37.96 -8.96
C ILE A 138 12.74 -37.58 -7.53
N LEU A 139 13.01 -38.58 -6.70
CA LEU A 139 13.58 -38.40 -5.37
C LEU A 139 15.04 -38.85 -5.38
N ILE A 140 15.92 -37.99 -4.89
CA ILE A 140 17.36 -38.25 -4.80
C ILE A 140 17.83 -37.87 -3.39
N ARG A 141 18.61 -38.76 -2.78
CA ARG A 141 19.18 -38.55 -1.45
C ARG A 141 19.95 -37.23 -1.34
N LYS A 142 19.76 -36.51 -0.23
CA LYS A 142 20.41 -35.21 0.07
C LYS A 142 20.14 -34.10 -0.95
N ASN A 143 19.05 -34.20 -1.72
CA ASN A 143 18.58 -33.13 -2.58
C ASN A 143 17.31 -32.49 -2.00
N ASP A 144 17.49 -31.37 -1.30
CA ASP A 144 16.41 -30.69 -0.59
C ASP A 144 15.37 -30.07 -1.55
N ASP A 145 15.77 -29.65 -2.76
CA ASP A 145 14.84 -29.12 -3.77
C ASP A 145 13.85 -30.21 -4.22
N LEU A 146 14.36 -31.39 -4.58
CA LEU A 146 13.53 -32.50 -5.08
C LEU A 146 12.60 -33.07 -4.00
N SER A 147 13.08 -33.21 -2.76
CA SER A 147 12.25 -33.61 -1.63
C SER A 147 11.24 -32.53 -1.23
N GLY A 148 11.61 -31.25 -1.37
CA GLY A 148 10.73 -30.10 -1.22
C GLY A 148 9.55 -30.14 -2.19
N ARG A 149 9.76 -30.50 -3.46
CA ARG A 149 8.68 -30.66 -4.46
C ARG A 149 7.68 -31.75 -4.08
N LEU A 150 8.16 -32.89 -3.59
CA LEU A 150 7.31 -33.95 -3.08
C LEU A 150 6.51 -33.45 -1.86
N PHE A 151 7.15 -32.73 -0.95
CA PHE A 151 6.46 -32.15 0.21
C PHE A 151 5.38 -31.13 -0.19
N SER A 152 5.66 -30.21 -1.13
CA SER A 152 4.66 -29.30 -1.68
C SER A 152 3.47 -30.06 -2.26
N SER A 153 3.71 -31.15 -2.98
CA SER A 153 2.64 -31.99 -3.54
C SER A 153 1.80 -32.69 -2.45
N VAL A 154 2.40 -33.04 -1.31
CA VAL A 154 1.69 -33.57 -0.13
C VAL A 154 0.81 -32.50 0.51
N ILE A 155 1.28 -31.25 0.59
CA ILE A 155 0.47 -30.11 1.06
C ILE A 155 -0.74 -29.92 0.13
N ASP A 156 -0.54 -29.93 -1.19
CA ASP A 156 -1.64 -29.82 -2.16
C ASP A 156 -2.68 -30.95 -2.00
N CYS A 157 -2.24 -32.16 -1.64
CA CYS A 157 -3.14 -33.28 -1.35
C CYS A 157 -3.95 -33.06 -0.08
N TRP A 158 -3.33 -32.51 0.97
CA TRP A 158 -4.03 -32.17 2.21
C TRP A 158 -5.07 -31.07 1.96
N ASP A 159 -4.74 -30.05 1.18
CA ASP A 159 -5.68 -28.99 0.79
C ASP A 159 -6.88 -29.54 0.02
N TYR A 160 -6.62 -30.46 -0.92
CA TYR A 160 -7.68 -31.18 -1.63
C TYR A 160 -8.59 -31.96 -0.65
N LEU A 161 -8.02 -32.73 0.27
CA LEU A 161 -8.79 -33.51 1.26
C LEU A 161 -9.60 -32.61 2.20
N ASN A 162 -9.05 -31.47 2.61
CA ASN A 162 -9.73 -30.49 3.44
C ASN A 162 -10.95 -29.90 2.71
N ILE A 163 -10.79 -29.50 1.44
CA ILE A 163 -11.90 -28.99 0.62
C ILE A 163 -12.95 -30.07 0.39
N LYS A 164 -12.54 -31.30 0.08
CA LYS A 164 -13.46 -32.44 -0.08
C LYS A 164 -14.23 -32.71 1.21
N GLY A 165 -13.54 -32.78 2.35
CA GLY A 165 -14.15 -32.97 3.67
C GLY A 165 -15.15 -31.86 4.03
N LEU A 166 -14.88 -30.62 3.63
CA LEU A 166 -15.82 -29.50 3.76
C LEU A 166 -17.08 -29.73 2.89
N LYS A 167 -16.92 -30.07 1.60
CA LYS A 167 -18.04 -30.37 0.69
C LYS A 167 -18.89 -31.53 1.20
N ASP A 168 -18.26 -32.64 1.59
CA ASP A 168 -18.94 -33.82 2.15
C ASP A 168 -19.64 -33.50 3.48
N SER A 169 -19.12 -32.55 4.26
CA SER A 169 -19.77 -32.06 5.47
C SER A 169 -20.99 -31.20 5.15
N ILE A 170 -20.92 -30.41 4.07
CA ILE A 170 -22.04 -29.58 3.59
C ILE A 170 -23.20 -30.46 3.14
N GLU A 171 -22.91 -31.51 2.36
CA GLU A 171 -23.93 -32.46 1.87
C GLU A 171 -24.62 -33.21 3.01
N ARG A 172 -23.92 -33.45 4.12
CA ARG A 172 -24.45 -34.15 5.29
C ARG A 172 -25.25 -33.27 6.26
N TYR A 173 -25.29 -31.95 6.06
CA TYR A 173 -26.01 -31.03 6.95
C TYR A 173 -27.50 -31.33 7.21
N PRO A 174 -28.28 -31.89 6.27
CA PRO A 174 -29.67 -32.28 6.53
C PRO A 174 -29.85 -33.31 7.65
N MET A 175 -28.77 -34.00 8.05
CA MET A 175 -28.79 -35.08 9.06
C MET A 175 -28.07 -34.74 10.37
N VAL A 176 -27.57 -33.52 10.55
CA VAL A 176 -26.80 -33.12 11.74
C VAL A 176 -27.71 -32.62 12.86
N ASN A 177 -27.41 -32.99 14.11
CA ASN A 177 -28.09 -32.49 15.31
C ASN A 177 -28.04 -30.93 15.37
N PRO A 178 -29.17 -30.24 15.62
CA PRO A 178 -29.26 -28.77 15.65
C PRO A 178 -28.20 -28.05 16.51
N LEU A 179 -27.80 -28.61 17.65
CA LEU A 179 -26.77 -27.99 18.51
C LEU A 179 -25.36 -28.08 17.91
N SER A 180 -25.06 -29.18 17.23
CA SER A 180 -23.79 -29.34 16.51
C SER A 180 -23.76 -28.51 15.22
N LEU A 181 -24.92 -28.22 14.64
CA LEU A 181 -25.04 -27.42 13.43
C LEU A 181 -24.62 -25.96 13.68
N ASN A 182 -25.14 -25.33 14.73
CA ASN A 182 -24.83 -23.95 15.07
C ASN A 182 -23.32 -23.75 15.31
N LYS A 183 -22.68 -24.65 16.07
CA LYS A 183 -21.24 -24.60 16.30
C LYS A 183 -20.44 -24.70 14.99
N LYS A 184 -20.82 -25.61 14.08
CA LYS A 184 -20.16 -25.75 12.78
C LYS A 184 -20.35 -24.51 11.89
N ILE A 185 -21.51 -23.86 11.94
CA ILE A 185 -21.77 -22.62 11.21
C ILE A 185 -20.87 -21.49 11.76
N GLU A 186 -20.73 -21.38 13.08
CA GLU A 186 -19.85 -20.40 13.70
C GLU A 186 -18.37 -20.63 13.31
N ASP A 187 -17.89 -21.87 13.41
CA ASP A 187 -16.50 -22.23 13.08
C ASP A 187 -16.17 -21.93 11.60
N ILE A 188 -17.07 -22.27 10.67
CA ILE A 188 -16.90 -21.98 9.24
C ILE A 188 -16.98 -20.48 8.98
N GLY A 189 -17.90 -19.77 9.64
CA GLY A 189 -18.02 -18.33 9.55
C GLY A 189 -16.73 -17.63 9.97
N ASP A 190 -16.21 -17.94 11.16
CA ASP A 190 -14.97 -17.35 11.68
C ASP A 190 -13.76 -17.66 10.78
N ALA A 191 -13.66 -18.87 10.21
CA ALA A 191 -12.63 -19.20 9.25
C ALA A 191 -12.75 -18.38 7.95
N LEU A 192 -13.98 -18.24 7.42
CA LEU A 192 -14.27 -17.44 6.23
C LEU A 192 -13.92 -15.96 6.45
N PHE A 193 -14.29 -15.37 7.59
CA PHE A 193 -13.99 -13.96 7.87
C PHE A 193 -12.48 -13.72 8.04
N LYS A 194 -11.74 -14.65 8.64
CA LYS A 194 -10.27 -14.61 8.66
C LYS A 194 -9.68 -14.65 7.25
N ALA A 195 -10.20 -15.51 6.38
CA ALA A 195 -9.77 -15.58 4.99
C ALA A 195 -10.02 -14.25 4.24
N TYR A 196 -11.17 -13.61 4.46
CA TYR A 196 -11.44 -12.28 3.90
C TYR A 196 -10.49 -11.20 4.43
N HIS A 197 -10.17 -11.20 5.72
CA HIS A 197 -9.18 -10.27 6.27
C HIS A 197 -7.79 -10.50 5.67
N GLN A 198 -7.38 -11.76 5.49
CA GLN A 198 -6.13 -12.09 4.83
C GLN A 198 -6.13 -11.62 3.37
N GLN A 199 -7.23 -11.80 2.64
CA GLN A 199 -7.37 -11.33 1.27
C GLN A 199 -7.23 -9.81 1.19
N LEU A 200 -7.89 -9.05 2.07
CA LEU A 200 -7.75 -7.60 2.14
C LEU A 200 -6.31 -7.18 2.47
N ASN A 201 -5.65 -7.89 3.38
CA ASN A 201 -4.26 -7.64 3.72
C ASN A 201 -3.32 -7.89 2.53
N ASN A 202 -3.49 -8.99 1.80
CA ASN A 202 -2.71 -9.29 0.61
C ASN A 202 -2.90 -8.21 -0.46
N LEU A 203 -4.15 -7.81 -0.74
CA LEU A 203 -4.44 -6.73 -1.68
C LEU A 203 -3.78 -5.40 -1.27
N LEU A 204 -3.75 -5.09 0.02
CA LEU A 204 -3.10 -3.89 0.54
C LEU A 204 -1.57 -3.96 0.40
N LEU A 205 -0.96 -5.12 0.72
CA LEU A 205 0.48 -5.34 0.55
C LEU A 205 0.91 -5.27 -0.92
N ASP A 206 0.09 -5.82 -1.81
CA ASP A 206 0.28 -5.76 -3.27
C ASP A 206 0.00 -4.36 -3.85
N ARG A 207 -0.38 -3.39 -3.01
CA ARG A 207 -0.77 -2.02 -3.40
C ARG A 207 -1.94 -1.97 -4.40
N ASN A 208 -2.77 -3.02 -4.45
CA ASN A 208 -3.99 -3.05 -5.25
C ASN A 208 -5.13 -2.35 -4.48
N PHE A 209 -5.06 -1.01 -4.39
CA PHE A 209 -6.02 -0.21 -3.63
C PHE A 209 -7.45 -0.30 -4.17
N THR A 210 -7.63 -0.36 -5.49
CA THR A 210 -8.95 -0.56 -6.11
C THR A 210 -9.59 -1.87 -5.64
N GLY A 211 -8.83 -2.97 -5.65
CA GLY A 211 -9.29 -4.25 -5.14
C GLY A 211 -9.65 -4.20 -3.65
N VAL A 212 -8.90 -3.45 -2.83
CA VAL A 212 -9.25 -3.23 -1.41
C VAL A 212 -10.58 -2.50 -1.30
N PHE A 213 -10.80 -1.42 -2.07
CA PHE A 213 -12.05 -0.65 -2.02
C PHE A 213 -13.26 -1.49 -2.41
N GLU A 214 -13.16 -2.24 -3.50
CA GLU A 214 -14.23 -3.13 -3.97
C GLU A 214 -14.54 -4.21 -2.93
N LYS A 215 -13.53 -4.94 -2.46
CA LYS A 215 -13.74 -6.07 -1.55
C LYS A 215 -14.23 -5.61 -0.18
N ALA A 216 -13.65 -4.54 0.37
CA ALA A 216 -14.10 -4.01 1.65
C ALA A 216 -15.54 -3.48 1.57
N SER A 217 -15.92 -2.82 0.47
CA SER A 217 -17.29 -2.35 0.26
C SER A 217 -18.30 -3.50 0.19
N GLU A 218 -17.96 -4.58 -0.53
CA GLU A 218 -18.77 -5.81 -0.60
C GLU A 218 -19.01 -6.38 0.81
N LEU A 219 -17.96 -6.51 1.62
CA LEU A 219 -18.04 -7.04 2.98
C LEU A 219 -18.86 -6.14 3.90
N CYS A 220 -18.68 -4.82 3.84
CA CYS A 220 -19.42 -3.87 4.66
C CYS A 220 -20.92 -3.81 4.32
N GLN A 221 -21.31 -4.13 3.07
CA GLN A 221 -22.71 -4.15 2.64
C GLN A 221 -23.38 -5.52 2.83
N SER A 222 -22.60 -6.58 3.03
CA SER A 222 -23.13 -7.94 3.16
C SER A 222 -23.90 -8.13 4.48
N PRO A 223 -25.16 -8.62 4.43
CA PRO A 223 -25.97 -8.86 5.63
C PRO A 223 -25.50 -10.08 6.43
N ILE A 224 -24.64 -10.92 5.87
CA ILE A 224 -24.15 -12.17 6.49
C ILE A 224 -22.87 -11.92 7.28
N VAL A 225 -22.10 -10.88 6.93
CA VAL A 225 -20.84 -10.55 7.61
C VAL A 225 -21.14 -9.91 8.97
N PRO A 226 -20.61 -10.44 10.09
CA PRO A 226 -20.81 -9.86 11.40
C PRO A 226 -20.24 -8.44 11.49
N THR A 227 -20.86 -7.61 12.34
CA THR A 227 -20.47 -6.21 12.54
C THR A 227 -18.98 -6.02 12.89
N LYS A 228 -18.38 -6.96 13.63
CA LYS A 228 -16.94 -6.93 13.98
C LYS A 228 -16.06 -6.99 12.71
N ASP A 229 -16.40 -7.86 11.76
CA ASP A 229 -15.63 -8.11 10.54
C ASP A 229 -15.92 -7.03 9.50
N GLN A 230 -17.15 -6.53 9.43
CA GLN A 230 -17.48 -5.32 8.66
C GLN A 230 -16.67 -4.11 9.14
N PHE A 231 -16.45 -3.96 10.45
CA PHE A 231 -15.65 -2.88 11.01
C PHE A 231 -14.18 -3.00 10.61
N VAL A 232 -13.62 -4.21 10.64
CA VAL A 232 -12.24 -4.48 10.20
C VAL A 232 -12.08 -4.23 8.69
N ALA A 233 -13.01 -4.70 7.87
CA ALA A 233 -13.02 -4.42 6.42
C ALA A 233 -13.01 -2.90 6.15
N LEU A 234 -13.80 -2.14 6.90
CA LEU A 234 -13.84 -0.69 6.79
C LEU A 234 -12.53 0.00 7.25
N LEU A 235 -11.78 -0.61 8.18
CA LEU A 235 -10.43 -0.13 8.54
C LEU A 235 -9.42 -0.35 7.41
N TYR A 236 -9.51 -1.47 6.67
CA TYR A 236 -8.70 -1.68 5.46
C TYR A 236 -9.05 -0.66 4.37
N TYR A 237 -10.34 -0.41 4.13
CA TYR A 237 -10.79 0.65 3.23
C TYR A 237 -10.23 2.01 3.66
N TRP A 238 -10.35 2.34 4.95
CA TRP A 238 -9.79 3.56 5.52
C TRP A 238 -8.30 3.68 5.24
N GLN A 239 -7.52 2.63 5.52
CA GLN A 239 -6.07 2.64 5.33
C GLN A 239 -5.68 2.82 3.86
N ALA A 240 -6.29 2.07 2.95
CA ALA A 240 -6.08 2.22 1.51
C ALA A 240 -6.41 3.65 1.06
N PHE A 241 -7.53 4.20 1.52
CA PHE A 241 -7.96 5.55 1.14
C PHE A 241 -7.02 6.65 1.67
N GLN A 242 -6.40 6.45 2.83
CA GLN A 242 -5.41 7.39 3.36
C GLN A 242 -4.08 7.36 2.58
N ILE A 243 -3.75 6.24 1.93
CA ILE A 243 -2.52 6.06 1.14
C ILE A 243 -2.75 6.53 -0.30
N SER A 244 -3.85 6.10 -0.91
CA SER A 244 -4.19 6.38 -2.30
C SER A 244 -5.70 6.62 -2.44
N PRO A 245 -6.15 7.87 -2.24
CA PRO A 245 -7.53 8.24 -2.54
C PRO A 245 -7.84 7.98 -4.02
N PHE A 246 -9.03 7.45 -4.32
CA PHE A 246 -9.46 7.19 -5.70
C PHE A 246 -9.79 8.48 -6.50
N THR A 247 -9.81 9.63 -5.83
CA THR A 247 -10.08 10.95 -6.42
C THR A 247 -9.00 11.94 -6.01
N LYS A 248 -8.73 12.90 -6.89
CA LYS A 248 -7.80 14.01 -6.63
C LYS A 248 -8.52 15.24 -6.07
N VAL A 249 -9.85 15.28 -6.13
CA VAL A 249 -10.69 16.39 -5.68
C VAL A 249 -10.76 16.41 -4.15
N LYS A 250 -10.24 17.46 -3.52
CA LYS A 250 -10.16 17.63 -2.07
C LYS A 250 -11.52 17.55 -1.41
N ARG A 251 -12.56 18.15 -2.00
CA ARG A 251 -13.94 18.07 -1.50
C ARG A 251 -14.43 16.63 -1.41
N GLU A 252 -14.22 15.83 -2.46
CA GLU A 252 -14.63 14.42 -2.49
C GLU A 252 -13.82 13.59 -1.47
N ILE A 253 -12.53 13.89 -1.30
CA ILE A 253 -11.69 13.25 -0.26
C ILE A 253 -12.25 13.52 1.14
N LEU A 254 -12.69 14.75 1.41
CA LEU A 254 -13.32 15.15 2.67
C LEU A 254 -14.64 14.40 2.90
N GLU A 255 -15.50 14.37 1.89
CA GLU A 255 -16.80 13.70 1.94
C GLU A 255 -16.65 12.20 2.18
N GLU A 256 -15.73 11.55 1.47
CA GLU A 256 -15.49 10.13 1.62
C GLU A 256 -14.90 9.81 2.99
N SER A 257 -13.93 10.61 3.47
CA SER A 257 -13.38 10.47 4.82
C SER A 257 -14.47 10.59 5.90
N PHE A 258 -15.42 11.51 5.71
CA PHE A 258 -16.57 11.68 6.60
C PHE A 258 -17.51 10.47 6.56
N LYS A 259 -17.83 9.95 5.37
CA LYS A 259 -18.66 8.74 5.20
C LYS A 259 -18.04 7.55 5.92
N ILE A 260 -16.74 7.29 5.72
CA ILE A 260 -16.05 6.18 6.39
C ILE A 260 -16.11 6.34 7.91
N CYS A 261 -15.80 7.54 8.43
CA CYS A 261 -15.86 7.81 9.86
C CYS A 261 -17.27 7.63 10.44
N HIS A 262 -18.30 8.07 9.72
CA HIS A 262 -19.70 7.86 10.10
C HIS A 262 -20.03 6.37 10.18
N TRP A 263 -19.61 5.58 9.20
CA TRP A 263 -19.83 4.14 9.15
C TRP A 263 -19.09 3.40 10.27
N LEU A 264 -17.83 3.76 10.55
CA LEU A 264 -17.08 3.22 11.69
C LEU A 264 -17.82 3.47 13.01
N ILE A 265 -18.34 4.69 13.21
CA ILE A 265 -19.13 5.01 14.41
C ILE A 265 -20.42 4.18 14.48
N LYS A 266 -21.12 4.00 13.36
CA LYS A 266 -22.35 3.20 13.27
C LYS A 266 -22.08 1.73 13.63
N LEU A 267 -21.08 1.12 13.02
CA LEU A 267 -20.67 -0.26 13.27
C LEU A 267 -20.20 -0.44 14.73
N ALA A 268 -19.40 0.50 15.25
CA ALA A 268 -18.97 0.47 16.65
C ALA A 268 -20.14 0.54 17.66
N ARG A 269 -21.20 1.29 17.34
CA ARG A 269 -22.43 1.35 18.16
C ARG A 269 -23.20 0.03 18.10
N GLN A 270 -23.34 -0.55 16.91
CA GLN A 270 -24.01 -1.84 16.71
C GLN A 270 -23.28 -2.98 17.43
N GLN A 271 -21.95 -3.01 17.36
CA GLN A 271 -21.12 -3.99 18.05
C GLN A 271 -21.14 -3.85 19.58
N LYS A 272 -21.59 -2.69 20.11
CA LYS A 272 -21.62 -2.35 21.54
C LYS A 272 -20.26 -2.44 22.25
N SER A 273 -19.15 -2.59 21.51
CA SER A 273 -17.80 -2.67 22.06
C SER A 273 -17.24 -1.29 22.42
N ARG A 274 -16.58 -1.18 23.57
CA ARG A 274 -15.91 0.07 23.99
C ARG A 274 -14.68 0.35 23.11
N VAL A 275 -13.90 -0.67 22.77
CA VAL A 275 -12.67 -0.54 21.98
C VAL A 275 -12.99 -0.02 20.57
N HIS A 276 -13.98 -0.62 19.89
CA HIS A 276 -14.41 -0.17 18.56
C HIS A 276 -14.88 1.29 18.56
N ARG A 277 -15.58 1.72 19.62
CA ARG A 277 -16.00 3.12 19.77
C ARG A 277 -14.80 4.06 19.93
N LEU A 278 -13.79 3.66 20.70
CA LEU A 278 -12.57 4.45 20.88
C LEU A 278 -11.78 4.58 19.57
N ILE A 279 -11.64 3.48 18.82
CA ILE A 279 -11.00 3.48 17.49
C ILE A 279 -11.76 4.43 16.54
N ALA A 280 -13.07 4.25 16.40
CA ALA A 280 -13.89 5.08 15.50
C ALA A 280 -13.84 6.58 15.85
N ILE A 281 -13.91 6.91 17.14
CA ILE A 281 -13.80 8.30 17.63
C ILE A 281 -12.40 8.84 17.37
N GLY A 282 -11.35 8.05 17.62
CA GLY A 282 -9.96 8.44 17.37
C GLY A 282 -9.72 8.77 15.90
N LYS A 283 -10.11 7.88 14.99
CA LYS A 283 -10.01 8.13 13.54
C LYS A 283 -10.81 9.38 13.13
N SER A 284 -12.03 9.54 13.62
CA SER A 284 -12.85 10.74 13.32
C SER A 284 -12.21 12.05 13.80
N ARG A 285 -11.66 12.06 15.03
CA ARG A 285 -11.01 13.26 15.60
C ARG A 285 -9.70 13.60 14.90
N ARG A 286 -8.90 12.58 14.54
CA ARG A 286 -7.70 12.76 13.71
C ARG A 286 -8.05 13.46 12.41
N VAL A 287 -9.05 12.94 11.69
CA VAL A 287 -9.43 13.42 10.36
C VAL A 287 -9.85 14.87 10.41
N LYS A 288 -10.74 15.19 11.36
CA LYS A 288 -11.18 16.57 11.58
C LYS A 288 -9.99 17.48 11.89
N PHE A 289 -9.10 17.07 12.79
CA PHE A 289 -7.93 17.87 13.16
C PHE A 289 -6.98 18.08 11.97
N LYS A 290 -6.67 17.03 11.21
CA LYS A 290 -5.80 17.09 10.03
C LYS A 290 -6.32 18.09 9.00
N PHE A 291 -7.60 18.03 8.64
CA PHE A 291 -8.15 18.93 7.62
C PHE A 291 -8.24 20.39 8.09
N GLN A 292 -8.63 20.63 9.34
CA GLN A 292 -8.61 21.98 9.91
C GLN A 292 -7.18 22.54 9.95
N LEU A 293 -6.21 21.70 10.28
CA LEU A 293 -4.80 22.08 10.34
C LEU A 293 -4.22 22.40 8.96
N GLU A 294 -4.52 21.60 7.94
CA GLU A 294 -4.05 21.85 6.57
C GLU A 294 -4.54 23.22 6.07
N GLN A 295 -5.81 23.54 6.34
CA GLN A 295 -6.37 24.87 6.02
C GLN A 295 -5.70 25.97 6.85
N LEU A 296 -5.53 25.76 8.16
CA LEU A 296 -4.85 26.72 9.04
C LEU A 296 -3.42 27.01 8.55
N HIS A 297 -2.66 25.96 8.21
CA HIS A 297 -1.30 26.06 7.71
C HIS A 297 -1.24 26.90 6.42
N ALA A 298 -2.10 26.59 5.45
CA ALA A 298 -2.14 27.34 4.20
C ALA A 298 -2.47 28.83 4.41
N THR A 299 -3.50 29.14 5.20
CA THR A 299 -3.88 30.53 5.48
C THR A 299 -2.81 31.25 6.31
N HIS A 300 -2.16 30.55 7.26
CA HIS A 300 -1.09 31.10 8.08
C HIS A 300 0.08 31.64 7.24
N HIS A 301 0.54 30.85 6.27
CA HIS A 301 1.59 31.26 5.35
C HIS A 301 1.13 32.36 4.40
N SER A 302 -0.10 32.24 3.86
CA SER A 302 -0.66 33.20 2.90
C SER A 302 -0.81 34.62 3.44
N ILE A 303 -1.05 34.80 4.75
CA ILE A 303 -1.16 36.15 5.36
C ILE A 303 0.08 37.00 5.07
N SER A 304 1.26 36.39 5.08
CA SER A 304 2.53 37.10 4.88
C SER A 304 2.72 37.64 3.47
N HIS A 305 1.90 37.20 2.51
CA HIS A 305 1.92 37.65 1.13
C HIS A 305 1.16 38.97 0.92
N PHE A 306 0.31 39.36 1.87
CA PHE A 306 -0.46 40.60 1.81
C PHE A 306 0.23 41.74 2.58
N GLU A 307 0.11 42.96 2.06
CA GLU A 307 0.59 44.14 2.76
C GLU A 307 -0.11 44.31 4.12
N LYS A 308 0.64 44.54 5.20
CA LYS A 308 0.12 44.55 6.59
C LYS A 308 -1.06 45.50 6.82
N GLY A 309 -1.15 46.60 6.06
CA GLY A 309 -2.23 47.59 6.17
C GLY A 309 -3.43 47.34 5.25
N SER A 310 -3.38 46.32 4.39
CA SER A 310 -4.43 46.02 3.42
C SER A 310 -5.67 45.39 4.05
N LEU A 311 -6.82 45.53 3.39
CA LEU A 311 -8.07 44.90 3.82
C LEU A 311 -7.96 43.37 3.75
N GLU A 312 -7.28 42.87 2.72
CA GLU A 312 -7.00 41.46 2.46
C GLU A 312 -6.22 40.84 3.62
N HIS A 313 -5.17 41.52 4.08
CA HIS A 313 -4.40 41.09 5.25
C HIS A 313 -5.26 40.99 6.52
N LEU A 314 -6.13 41.98 6.76
CA LEU A 314 -7.04 41.97 7.91
C LEU A 314 -8.03 40.80 7.85
N ILE A 315 -8.62 40.53 6.67
CA ILE A 315 -9.54 39.42 6.44
C ILE A 315 -8.85 38.08 6.69
N PHE A 316 -7.71 37.83 6.04
CA PHE A 316 -6.96 36.59 6.18
C PHE A 316 -6.47 36.39 7.62
N ASN A 317 -5.98 37.44 8.28
CA ASN A 317 -5.55 37.35 9.67
C ASN A 317 -6.70 36.95 10.60
N ASN A 318 -7.88 37.57 10.45
CA ASN A 318 -9.05 37.19 11.24
C ASN A 318 -9.47 35.73 11.01
N GLN A 319 -9.52 35.31 9.74
CA GLN A 319 -9.85 33.92 9.39
C GLN A 319 -8.83 32.93 9.98
N THR A 320 -7.54 33.23 9.93
CA THR A 320 -6.51 32.38 10.55
C THR A 320 -6.64 32.32 12.06
N GLN A 321 -7.03 33.41 12.74
CA GLN A 321 -7.27 33.36 14.19
C GLN A 321 -8.45 32.45 14.54
N GLN A 322 -9.52 32.45 13.72
CA GLN A 322 -10.65 31.54 13.90
C GLN A 322 -10.22 30.08 13.70
N LEU A 323 -9.55 29.78 12.59
CA LEU A 323 -9.04 28.44 12.28
C LEU A 323 -8.06 27.94 13.35
N TYR A 324 -7.21 28.82 13.87
CA TYR A 324 -6.25 28.50 14.92
C TYR A 324 -6.98 28.06 16.20
N ARG A 325 -7.98 28.83 16.63
CA ARG A 325 -8.82 28.46 17.78
C ARG A 325 -9.52 27.12 17.57
N GLU A 326 -10.05 26.86 16.38
CA GLU A 326 -10.68 25.58 16.07
C GLU A 326 -9.69 24.41 16.14
N CYS A 327 -8.49 24.59 15.59
CA CYS A 327 -7.42 23.59 15.67
C CYS A 327 -7.01 23.32 17.11
N CYS A 328 -6.87 24.35 17.95
CA CYS A 328 -6.60 24.17 19.39
C CYS A 328 -7.66 23.30 20.07
N LEU A 329 -8.94 23.57 19.82
CA LEU A 329 -10.05 22.80 20.40
C LEU A 329 -10.07 21.35 19.89
N SER A 330 -9.75 21.13 18.62
CA SER A 330 -9.66 19.79 18.03
C SER A 330 -8.44 19.03 18.56
N LEU A 331 -7.29 19.67 18.71
CA LEU A 331 -6.09 19.08 19.30
C LEU A 331 -6.31 18.73 20.77
N GLN A 332 -6.93 19.62 21.55
CA GLN A 332 -7.29 19.35 22.94
C GLN A 332 -8.13 18.07 23.07
N LYS A 333 -9.12 17.88 22.21
CA LYS A 333 -9.93 16.64 22.19
C LYS A 333 -9.08 15.41 21.86
N ASN A 334 -8.07 15.52 21.00
CA ASN A 334 -7.17 14.41 20.72
C ASN A 334 -6.26 14.12 21.94
N ILE A 335 -5.72 15.16 22.59
CA ILE A 335 -4.94 15.04 23.83
C ILE A 335 -5.73 14.33 24.93
N GLU A 336 -6.97 14.77 25.17
CA GLU A 336 -7.87 14.16 26.16
C GLU A 336 -8.17 12.68 25.84
N LEU A 337 -8.30 12.35 24.55
CA LEU A 337 -8.51 10.97 24.12
C LEU A 337 -7.26 10.12 24.36
N CYS A 338 -6.07 10.61 24.01
CA CYS A 338 -4.81 9.91 24.30
C CYS A 338 -4.66 9.66 25.80
N ASN A 339 -4.86 10.68 26.63
CA ASN A 339 -4.78 10.55 28.09
C ASN A 339 -5.79 9.53 28.63
N ARG A 340 -7.01 9.50 28.07
CA ARG A 340 -8.01 8.49 28.41
C ARG A 340 -7.57 7.08 28.01
N LEU A 341 -7.02 6.90 26.81
CA LEU A 341 -6.53 5.60 26.34
C LEU A 341 -5.40 5.07 27.22
N THR A 342 -4.48 5.95 27.63
CA THR A 342 -3.42 5.62 28.60
C THR A 342 -4.01 5.16 29.93
N LYS A 343 -4.96 5.92 30.50
CA LYS A 343 -5.62 5.56 31.76
C LYS A 343 -6.38 4.23 31.69
N ASP A 344 -7.00 3.96 30.54
CA ASP A 344 -7.78 2.74 30.30
C ASP A 344 -6.90 1.53 29.89
N GLY A 345 -5.57 1.69 29.81
CA GLY A 345 -4.64 0.64 29.38
C GLY A 345 -4.79 0.22 27.91
N GLN A 346 -5.41 1.05 27.07
CA GLN A 346 -5.69 0.75 25.66
C GLN A 346 -4.52 1.17 24.76
N TYR A 347 -3.32 0.65 25.05
CA TYR A 347 -2.09 1.08 24.40
C TYR A 347 -2.03 0.79 22.90
N HIS A 348 -2.67 -0.29 22.42
CA HIS A 348 -2.76 -0.58 20.98
C HIS A 348 -3.47 0.55 20.23
N VAL A 349 -4.68 0.95 20.68
CA VAL A 349 -5.44 2.07 20.09
C VAL A 349 -4.69 3.39 20.24
N LEU A 350 -4.04 3.60 21.39
CA LEU A 350 -3.23 4.81 21.62
C LEU A 350 -2.10 4.90 20.59
N SER A 351 -1.36 3.81 20.37
CA SER A 351 -0.25 3.76 19.43
C SER A 351 -0.71 4.09 18.01
N ASP A 352 -1.81 3.46 17.55
CA ASP A 352 -2.38 3.72 16.23
C ASP A 352 -2.79 5.18 16.07
N LEU A 353 -3.51 5.73 17.06
CA LEU A 353 -4.00 7.10 17.02
C LEU A 353 -2.85 8.11 17.04
N PHE A 354 -1.88 7.95 17.92
CA PHE A 354 -0.79 8.90 18.13
C PHE A 354 0.18 8.91 16.95
N VAL A 355 0.62 7.74 16.48
CA VAL A 355 1.50 7.62 15.30
C VAL A 355 0.86 8.28 14.08
N ASP A 356 -0.46 8.12 13.92
CA ASP A 356 -1.21 8.69 12.81
C ASP A 356 -1.41 10.21 12.87
N MET A 357 -1.29 10.83 14.05
CA MET A 357 -1.45 12.27 14.28
C MET A 357 -0.12 13.00 14.48
N TYR A 358 0.98 12.29 14.70
CA TYR A 358 2.28 12.86 15.07
C TYR A 358 2.73 13.97 14.11
N ALA A 359 2.72 13.69 12.80
CA ALA A 359 3.08 14.68 11.78
C ALA A 359 2.18 15.93 11.81
N SER A 360 0.88 15.77 12.05
CA SER A 360 -0.04 16.90 12.22
C SER A 360 0.28 17.70 13.48
N ILE A 361 0.72 17.07 14.56
CA ILE A 361 1.14 17.80 15.76
C ILE A 361 2.40 18.62 15.47
N LEU A 362 3.36 18.08 14.72
CA LEU A 362 4.56 18.82 14.31
C LEU A 362 4.20 20.06 13.47
N ILE A 363 3.36 19.90 12.44
CA ILE A 363 2.91 21.03 11.61
C ILE A 363 2.14 22.06 12.46
N PHE A 364 1.34 21.62 13.43
CA PHE A 364 0.64 22.55 14.31
C PHE A 364 1.62 23.32 15.21
N ARG A 365 2.69 22.68 15.71
CA ARG A 365 3.70 23.34 16.56
C ARG A 365 4.32 24.55 15.88
N THR A 366 4.69 24.45 14.59
CA THR A 366 5.29 25.59 13.87
C THR A 366 4.39 26.82 13.83
N ILE A 367 3.08 26.62 13.70
CA ILE A 367 2.07 27.69 13.73
C ILE A 367 1.82 28.18 15.16
N HIS A 368 1.79 27.23 16.11
CA HIS A 368 1.56 27.48 17.53
C HIS A 368 2.71 28.30 18.14
N ASP A 369 3.95 28.11 17.71
CA ASP A 369 5.10 28.91 18.15
C ASP A 369 4.97 30.39 17.76
N ALA A 370 4.30 30.68 16.65
CA ALA A 370 4.05 32.03 16.17
C ALA A 370 2.81 32.70 16.80
N ARG A 371 1.91 31.94 17.44
CA ARG A 371 0.57 32.42 17.84
C ARG A 371 0.16 32.10 19.27
N GLY A 372 0.76 31.10 19.89
CA GLY A 372 0.46 30.61 21.23
C GLY A 372 1.06 31.47 22.32
N SER A 373 0.53 31.32 23.54
CA SER A 373 1.24 31.82 24.72
C SER A 373 2.40 30.88 25.04
N LYS A 374 3.44 31.42 25.69
CA LYS A 374 4.61 30.63 26.10
C LYS A 374 4.20 29.39 26.91
N GLU A 375 3.28 29.53 27.85
CA GLU A 375 2.81 28.44 28.70
C GLU A 375 2.14 27.33 27.88
N SER A 376 1.37 27.70 26.85
CA SER A 376 0.69 26.74 25.99
C SER A 376 1.66 26.01 25.05
N ILE A 377 2.72 26.69 24.59
CA ILE A 377 3.79 26.11 23.77
C ILE A 377 4.57 25.09 24.60
N ASP A 378 5.03 25.50 25.79
CA ASP A 378 5.77 24.64 26.73
C ASP A 378 4.96 23.39 27.12
N PHE A 379 3.64 23.57 27.37
CA PHE A 379 2.74 22.46 27.65
C PHE A 379 2.68 21.45 26.49
N LEU A 380 2.46 21.94 25.26
CA LEU A 380 2.30 21.08 24.10
C LEU A 380 3.59 20.31 23.81
N GLU A 381 4.74 20.98 23.89
CA GLU A 381 6.05 20.35 23.71
C GLU A 381 6.27 19.23 24.74
N HIS A 382 6.05 19.52 26.02
CA HIS A 382 6.24 18.54 27.08
C HIS A 382 5.30 17.34 26.95
N TRP A 383 4.01 17.60 26.67
CA TRP A 383 3.02 16.54 26.46
C TRP A 383 3.37 15.68 25.25
N HIS A 384 3.75 16.31 24.12
CA HIS A 384 4.09 15.61 22.89
C HIS A 384 5.30 14.69 23.08
N LYS A 385 6.38 15.18 23.71
CA LYS A 385 7.58 14.38 24.03
C LYS A 385 7.25 13.20 24.95
N SER A 386 6.49 13.45 26.01
CA SER A 386 6.10 12.42 26.98
C SER A 386 5.23 11.33 26.35
N MET A 387 4.25 11.73 25.53
CA MET A 387 3.37 10.79 24.83
C MET A 387 4.12 10.00 23.76
N ALA A 388 5.04 10.63 23.03
CA ALA A 388 5.89 9.96 22.06
C ALA A 388 6.77 8.89 22.69
N SER A 389 7.39 9.19 23.83
CA SER A 389 8.18 8.21 24.59
C SER A 389 7.32 7.03 25.06
N LEU A 390 6.14 7.30 25.64
CA LEU A 390 5.22 6.24 26.06
C LEU A 390 4.81 5.32 24.90
N VAL A 391 4.41 5.91 23.77
CA VAL A 391 3.98 5.16 22.58
C VAL A 391 5.15 4.38 21.99
N MET A 392 6.34 4.98 21.90
CA MET A 392 7.52 4.30 21.41
C MET A 392 7.86 3.08 22.27
N THR A 393 7.89 3.23 23.59
CA THR A 393 8.15 2.11 24.51
C THR A 393 7.16 0.97 24.30
N TYR A 394 5.87 1.29 24.12
CA TYR A 394 4.87 0.27 23.83
C TYR A 394 5.11 -0.43 22.48
N CYS A 395 5.42 0.31 21.40
CA CYS A 395 5.71 -0.25 20.08
C CYS A 395 6.96 -1.17 20.13
N VAL A 396 8.01 -0.75 20.83
CA VAL A 396 9.23 -1.55 21.04
C VAL A 396 8.92 -2.83 21.81
N MET A 397 8.18 -2.74 22.93
CA MET A 397 7.79 -3.91 23.72
C MET A 397 6.93 -4.91 22.94
N THR A 398 6.12 -4.43 22.01
CA THR A 398 5.25 -5.26 21.16
C THR A 398 5.91 -5.71 19.85
N LYS A 399 7.15 -5.28 19.60
CA LYS A 399 7.91 -5.55 18.37
C LYS A 399 7.16 -5.11 17.09
N ASP A 400 6.42 -4.01 17.17
CA ASP A 400 5.73 -3.41 16.02
C ASP A 400 6.74 -2.56 15.23
N PHE A 401 7.61 -3.22 14.46
CA PHE A 401 8.72 -2.61 13.71
C PHE A 401 8.25 -1.43 12.84
N PHE A 402 7.12 -1.60 12.14
CA PHE A 402 6.55 -0.56 11.27
C PHE A 402 6.25 0.74 12.04
N LYS A 403 5.64 0.65 13.22
CA LYS A 403 5.36 1.84 14.04
C LYS A 403 6.61 2.42 14.68
N VAL A 404 7.57 1.58 15.07
CA VAL A 404 8.86 2.02 15.60
C VAL A 404 9.59 2.85 14.55
N GLU A 405 9.77 2.32 13.35
CA GLU A 405 10.42 3.01 12.22
C GLU A 405 9.71 4.32 11.89
N ARG A 406 8.38 4.28 11.72
CA ARG A 406 7.59 5.47 11.37
C ARG A 406 7.68 6.56 12.43
N LEU A 407 7.57 6.20 13.70
CA LEU A 407 7.65 7.17 14.80
C LEU A 407 9.08 7.69 14.97
N TYR A 408 10.09 6.83 14.82
CA TYR A 408 11.49 7.21 14.90
C TYR A 408 11.89 8.16 13.78
N PHE A 409 11.46 7.89 12.55
CA PHE A 409 11.65 8.79 11.41
C PHE A 409 11.09 10.19 11.71
N LEU A 410 9.85 10.28 12.21
CA LEU A 410 9.22 11.55 12.53
C LEU A 410 9.92 12.27 13.70
N ILE A 411 10.36 11.56 14.74
CA ILE A 411 11.18 12.13 15.82
C ILE A 411 12.52 12.63 15.25
N SER A 412 13.11 11.87 14.32
CA SER A 412 14.40 12.18 13.72
C SER A 412 14.36 13.45 12.89
N THR A 413 13.21 13.82 12.31
CA THR A 413 13.04 15.14 11.66
C THR A 413 13.33 16.32 12.59
N LEU A 414 13.26 16.12 13.92
CA LEU A 414 13.59 17.11 14.94
C LEU A 414 15.06 17.06 15.39
N ILE A 415 15.91 16.19 14.84
CA ILE A 415 17.32 16.02 15.27
C ILE A 415 18.08 17.35 15.27
N LYS A 416 17.81 18.26 14.31
CA LYS A 416 18.46 19.58 14.25
C LYS A 416 18.08 20.49 15.42
N GLU A 417 16.86 20.36 15.93
CA GLU A 417 16.31 21.20 17.01
C GLU A 417 16.52 20.56 18.40
N ASP A 418 16.46 19.22 18.48
CA ASP A 418 16.55 18.45 19.72
C ASP A 418 17.29 17.11 19.51
N GLN A 419 18.61 17.19 19.32
CA GLN A 419 19.49 16.03 19.23
C GLN A 419 19.38 15.09 20.45
N LYS A 420 18.97 15.61 21.61
CA LYS A 420 18.92 14.84 22.85
C LYS A 420 17.70 13.90 22.86
N ALA A 421 16.53 14.38 22.44
CA ALA A 421 15.33 13.56 22.39
C ALA A 421 15.48 12.36 21.44
N ALA A 422 16.07 12.55 20.26
CA ALA A 422 16.32 11.47 19.32
C ALA A 422 17.27 10.40 19.90
N LYS A 423 18.37 10.83 20.56
CA LYS A 423 19.32 9.92 21.21
C LYS A 423 18.71 9.08 22.33
N GLU A 424 17.88 9.67 23.18
CA GLU A 424 17.20 8.92 24.25
C GLU A 424 16.23 7.88 23.69
N VAL A 425 15.49 8.23 22.65
CA VAL A 425 14.57 7.31 21.97
C VAL A 425 15.33 6.18 21.27
N ARG A 426 16.43 6.51 20.59
CA ARG A 426 17.34 5.52 19.97
C ARG A 426 17.83 4.50 20.99
N LYS A 427 18.27 4.98 22.16
CA LYS A 427 18.72 4.12 23.26
C LYS A 427 17.61 3.18 23.75
N ILE A 428 16.37 3.67 23.85
CA ILE A 428 15.22 2.82 24.23
C ILE A 428 15.02 1.72 23.19
N ILE A 429 15.05 2.04 21.89
CA ILE A 429 14.88 1.05 20.81
C ILE A 429 15.99 0.00 20.88
N LEU A 430 17.26 0.41 20.82
CA LEU A 430 18.41 -0.51 20.78
C LEU A 430 18.58 -1.34 22.06
N SER A 431 18.06 -0.88 23.20
CA SER A 431 18.07 -1.67 24.43
C SER A 431 17.22 -2.94 24.36
N SER A 432 16.20 -2.96 23.49
CA SER A 432 15.25 -4.06 23.34
C SER A 432 15.28 -4.71 21.96
N LEU A 433 15.71 -3.97 20.94
CA LEU A 433 15.77 -4.34 19.52
C LEU A 433 17.13 -3.92 18.92
N PRO A 434 18.25 -4.54 19.34
CA PRO A 434 19.57 -4.20 18.80
C PRO A 434 19.70 -4.44 17.30
N GLU A 435 18.90 -5.35 16.73
CA GLU A 435 18.87 -5.65 15.29
C GLU A 435 18.42 -4.48 14.39
N MET A 436 17.83 -3.42 14.97
CA MET A 436 17.38 -2.26 14.21
C MET A 436 18.47 -1.22 13.95
N GLU A 437 19.69 -1.39 14.50
CA GLU A 437 20.75 -0.37 14.45
C GLU A 437 21.03 0.17 13.03
N ASP A 438 21.27 -0.73 12.08
CA ASP A 438 21.53 -0.36 10.68
C ASP A 438 20.33 0.40 10.06
N GLY A 439 19.10 -0.05 10.33
CA GLY A 439 17.89 0.60 9.83
C GLY A 439 17.66 1.98 10.43
N LEU A 440 18.02 2.20 11.70
CA LEU A 440 17.95 3.52 12.32
C LEU A 440 19.01 4.47 11.73
N ASP A 441 20.20 3.97 11.39
CA ASP A 441 21.25 4.75 10.74
C ASP A 441 20.84 5.20 9.33
N GLU A 442 20.23 4.30 8.55
CA GLU A 442 19.65 4.65 7.25
C GLU A 442 18.56 5.72 7.36
N LEU A 443 17.68 5.60 8.37
CA LEU A 443 16.63 6.59 8.62
C LEU A 443 17.21 7.96 8.97
N GLU A 444 18.21 8.01 9.87
CA GLU A 444 18.87 9.26 10.24
C GLU A 444 19.57 9.91 9.06
N GLN A 445 20.29 9.12 8.25
CA GLN A 445 20.95 9.62 7.04
C GLN A 445 19.91 10.17 6.05
N SER A 446 18.81 9.46 5.82
CA SER A 446 17.73 9.94 4.94
C SER A 446 17.16 11.28 5.41
N VAL A 447 17.00 11.46 6.72
CA VAL A 447 16.52 12.72 7.31
C VAL A 447 17.53 13.83 7.12
N LEU A 448 18.83 13.56 7.33
CA LEU A 448 19.89 14.54 7.09
C LEU A 448 19.92 14.98 5.63
N ASP A 449 19.80 14.05 4.67
CA ASP A 449 19.79 14.33 3.24
C ASP A 449 18.54 15.16 2.81
N MET A 450 17.37 14.86 3.38
CA MET A 450 16.14 15.64 3.12
C MET A 450 16.16 17.05 3.74
N SER A 451 16.95 17.24 4.80
CA SER A 451 16.94 18.45 5.62
C SER A 451 17.79 19.60 5.08
N GLU A 452 18.50 19.42 3.96
CA GLU A 452 19.06 20.54 3.23
C GLU A 452 17.91 21.41 2.72
N HIS A 453 17.77 22.62 3.27
CA HIS A 453 16.79 23.59 2.77
C HIS A 453 17.10 23.89 1.30
N LYS A 454 16.42 23.18 0.40
CA LYS A 454 16.47 23.49 -1.01
C LYS A 454 15.77 24.82 -1.22
N ASP A 455 16.51 25.77 -1.75
CA ASP A 455 15.94 27.03 -2.21
C ASP A 455 14.79 26.74 -3.19
N PHE A 456 13.67 27.45 -3.09
CA PHE A 456 12.49 27.20 -3.92
C PHE A 456 12.85 27.26 -5.42
N TYR A 457 13.75 28.17 -5.80
CA TYR A 457 14.24 28.31 -7.17
C TYR A 457 15.12 27.16 -7.66
N SER A 458 15.61 26.31 -6.75
CA SER A 458 16.40 25.11 -7.08
C SER A 458 15.55 23.87 -7.32
N LEU A 459 14.26 23.92 -6.97
CA LEU A 459 13.31 22.86 -7.23
C LEU A 459 13.01 22.75 -8.73
N SER A 460 12.64 21.55 -9.17
CA SER A 460 12.10 21.35 -10.52
C SER A 460 10.75 22.05 -10.69
N ILE A 461 10.39 22.36 -11.93
CA ILE A 461 9.11 23.01 -12.25
C ILE A 461 7.91 22.19 -11.73
N GLU A 462 7.98 20.87 -11.81
CA GLU A 462 6.89 20.00 -11.35
C GLU A 462 6.79 19.97 -9.82
N GLU A 463 7.90 20.02 -9.09
CA GLU A 463 7.89 20.21 -7.62
C GLU A 463 7.31 21.58 -7.23
N GLN A 464 7.66 22.65 -7.94
CA GLN A 464 7.11 23.98 -7.71
C GLN A 464 5.60 24.02 -7.99
N LYS A 465 5.14 23.40 -9.09
CA LYS A 465 3.70 23.26 -9.38
C LYS A 465 2.97 22.44 -8.32
N SER A 466 3.56 21.34 -7.86
CA SER A 466 2.99 20.52 -6.78
C SER A 466 2.81 21.33 -5.50
N TYR A 467 3.78 22.17 -5.15
CA TYR A 467 3.67 23.09 -4.01
C TYR A 467 2.46 24.04 -4.14
N PHE A 468 2.28 24.70 -5.30
CA PHE A 468 1.15 25.60 -5.52
C PHE A 468 -0.19 24.85 -5.56
N LEU A 469 -0.23 23.66 -6.15
CA LEU A 469 -1.41 22.81 -6.18
C LEU A 469 -1.87 22.46 -4.76
N ASP A 470 -0.95 22.00 -3.90
CA ASP A 470 -1.27 21.63 -2.52
C ASP A 470 -1.71 22.85 -1.70
N MET A 471 -1.02 23.99 -1.85
CA MET A 471 -1.40 25.25 -1.19
C MET A 471 -2.80 25.69 -1.62
N ALA A 472 -3.09 25.70 -2.92
CA ALA A 472 -4.39 26.08 -3.48
C ALA A 472 -5.52 25.19 -2.97
N LYS A 473 -5.33 23.85 -2.98
CA LYS A 473 -6.31 22.91 -2.44
C LYS A 473 -6.61 23.17 -0.97
N ASN A 474 -5.59 23.46 -0.16
CA ASN A 474 -5.77 23.74 1.26
C ASN A 474 -6.39 25.13 1.54
N LEU A 475 -6.30 26.07 0.61
CA LEU A 475 -7.04 27.34 0.64
C LEU A 475 -8.47 27.23 0.09
N GLY A 476 -8.89 26.05 -0.37
CA GLY A 476 -10.22 25.83 -0.97
C GLY A 476 -10.34 26.23 -2.44
N MET A 477 -9.21 26.38 -3.13
CA MET A 477 -9.12 26.76 -4.55
C MET A 477 -8.69 25.55 -5.40
N ASP A 478 -9.39 24.43 -5.25
CA ASP A 478 -9.00 23.16 -5.86
C ASP A 478 -9.12 23.18 -7.40
N PRO A 479 -8.02 23.10 -8.16
CA PRO A 479 -8.08 23.13 -9.63
C PRO A 479 -8.57 21.82 -10.27
N ASP A 480 -8.64 20.73 -9.51
CA ASP A 480 -9.21 19.47 -9.98
C ASP A 480 -10.75 19.43 -9.84
N ASP A 481 -11.34 20.34 -9.06
CA ASP A 481 -12.80 20.45 -8.89
C ASP A 481 -13.40 21.37 -9.96
N SER A 482 -14.22 20.80 -10.85
CA SER A 482 -14.91 21.57 -11.90
C SER A 482 -15.90 22.59 -11.35
N GLU A 483 -16.38 22.39 -10.11
CA GLU A 483 -17.30 23.30 -9.43
C GLU A 483 -16.56 24.42 -8.67
N SER A 484 -15.22 24.37 -8.59
CA SER A 484 -14.43 25.40 -7.92
C SER A 484 -14.20 26.60 -8.84
N GLU A 485 -14.93 27.69 -8.58
CA GLU A 485 -14.77 28.96 -9.30
C GLU A 485 -13.32 29.47 -9.23
N PHE A 486 -12.71 29.45 -8.05
CA PHE A 486 -11.32 29.85 -7.87
C PHE A 486 -10.31 28.81 -8.37
N GLY A 487 -10.68 27.53 -8.37
CA GLY A 487 -9.87 26.44 -8.91
C GLY A 487 -9.54 26.63 -10.39
N HIS A 488 -10.46 27.18 -11.18
CA HIS A 488 -10.21 27.48 -12.59
C HIS A 488 -9.02 28.46 -12.80
N ILE A 489 -8.91 29.49 -11.95
CA ILE A 489 -7.80 30.45 -12.01
C ILE A 489 -6.47 29.77 -11.68
N VAL A 490 -6.45 28.90 -10.66
CA VAL A 490 -5.27 28.13 -10.29
C VAL A 490 -4.86 27.18 -11.42
N LYS A 491 -5.82 26.49 -12.03
CA LYS A 491 -5.60 25.58 -13.16
C LYS A 491 -4.95 26.31 -14.33
N MET A 492 -5.51 27.45 -14.74
CA MET A 492 -4.92 28.30 -15.78
C MET A 492 -3.50 28.76 -15.41
N GLY A 493 -3.29 29.13 -14.15
CA GLY A 493 -1.97 29.57 -13.69
C GLY A 493 -0.92 28.45 -13.70
N LEU A 494 -1.30 27.21 -13.40
CA LEU A 494 -0.44 26.03 -13.51
C LEU A 494 -0.10 25.70 -14.97
N GLU A 495 -1.07 25.86 -15.88
CA GLU A 495 -0.87 25.69 -17.33
C GLU A 495 0.04 26.79 -17.91
N ASN A 496 -0.09 28.02 -17.41
CA ASN A 496 0.75 29.17 -17.78
C ASN A 496 2.12 29.21 -17.08
N TYR A 497 2.39 28.30 -16.14
CA TYR A 497 3.55 28.37 -15.24
C TYR A 497 4.89 28.33 -15.99
N ASP A 498 4.99 27.45 -16.98
CA ASP A 498 6.19 27.23 -17.80
C ASP A 498 5.93 27.62 -19.27
N PRO A 499 6.47 28.76 -19.73
CA PRO A 499 6.28 29.25 -21.09
C PRO A 499 7.33 28.70 -22.07
N THR A 500 8.13 27.70 -21.69
CA THR A 500 9.26 27.18 -22.51
C THR A 500 8.85 26.90 -23.95
N ARG A 501 7.69 26.27 -24.18
CA ARG A 501 7.19 25.94 -25.53
C ARG A 501 6.99 27.16 -26.42
N ILE A 502 6.61 28.30 -25.83
CA ILE A 502 6.40 29.57 -26.54
C ILE A 502 7.75 30.25 -26.78
N MET A 503 8.55 30.36 -25.71
CA MET A 503 9.79 31.15 -25.71
C MET A 503 10.94 30.48 -26.49
N LYS A 504 10.86 29.17 -26.77
CA LYS A 504 11.79 28.48 -27.67
C LYS A 504 11.69 28.97 -29.12
N ASN A 505 10.51 29.42 -29.56
CA ASN A 505 10.29 29.77 -30.97
C ASN A 505 11.09 31.00 -31.43
N CYS A 506 11.47 31.90 -30.51
CA CYS A 506 12.37 32.99 -30.82
C CYS A 506 13.08 33.52 -29.56
N GLY A 507 14.39 33.76 -29.65
CA GLY A 507 15.22 34.32 -28.57
C GLY A 507 14.84 35.74 -28.16
N SER A 508 14.08 36.46 -29.00
CA SER A 508 13.53 37.78 -28.68
C SER A 508 12.16 37.74 -28.02
N LEU A 509 11.51 36.57 -27.91
CA LEU A 509 10.26 36.44 -27.17
C LEU A 509 10.51 36.44 -25.67
N PHE A 510 9.62 37.12 -24.95
CA PHE A 510 9.63 37.22 -23.51
C PHE A 510 8.19 37.22 -22.98
N VAL A 511 7.90 36.34 -22.03
CA VAL A 511 6.65 36.38 -21.26
C VAL A 511 6.91 37.22 -20.02
N HIS A 512 6.21 38.34 -19.90
CA HIS A 512 6.22 39.17 -18.71
C HIS A 512 4.96 38.88 -17.88
N TYR A 513 5.14 38.09 -16.82
CA TYR A 513 4.07 37.74 -15.90
C TYR A 513 3.63 38.95 -15.10
N ARG A 514 2.31 39.07 -14.96
CA ARG A 514 1.63 40.12 -14.19
C ARG A 514 0.56 39.46 -13.32
N PRO A 515 0.97 38.81 -12.23
CA PRO A 515 0.02 38.19 -11.32
C PRO A 515 -0.92 39.26 -10.75
N GLY A 516 -2.20 38.92 -10.62
CA GLY A 516 -3.20 39.88 -10.21
C GLY A 516 -4.38 39.24 -9.49
N GLY A 517 -4.93 39.98 -8.53
CA GLY A 517 -6.07 39.55 -7.72
C GLY A 517 -5.68 38.71 -6.51
N LEU A 518 -6.71 38.39 -5.70
CA LEU A 518 -6.55 37.76 -4.39
C LEU A 518 -5.87 36.39 -4.46
N ILE A 519 -6.22 35.57 -5.47
CA ILE A 519 -5.70 34.21 -5.66
C ILE A 519 -4.19 34.23 -5.95
N ALA A 520 -3.76 35.13 -6.84
CA ALA A 520 -2.36 35.26 -7.22
C ALA A 520 -1.51 35.73 -6.04
N GLN A 521 -2.02 36.68 -5.26
CA GLN A 521 -1.37 37.18 -4.06
C GLN A 521 -1.33 36.12 -2.95
N SER A 522 -2.44 35.41 -2.68
CA SER A 522 -2.48 34.38 -1.63
C SER A 522 -1.51 33.26 -1.91
N LEU A 523 -1.38 32.83 -3.17
CA LEU A 523 -0.44 31.78 -3.55
C LEU A 523 0.97 32.29 -3.77
N ARG A 524 1.15 33.60 -4.05
CA ARG A 524 2.39 34.18 -4.58
C ARG A 524 2.89 33.47 -5.85
N MET A 525 1.95 33.00 -6.67
CA MET A 525 2.24 32.32 -7.93
C MET A 525 2.34 33.35 -9.06
N HIS A 526 3.49 33.44 -9.73
CA HIS A 526 3.76 34.46 -10.75
C HIS A 526 2.81 34.36 -11.96
N SER A 527 2.39 33.16 -12.31
CA SER A 527 1.53 32.85 -13.46
C SER A 527 0.03 32.87 -13.14
N ALA A 528 -0.37 33.21 -11.92
CA ALA A 528 -1.77 33.23 -11.52
C ALA A 528 -2.42 34.60 -11.80
N GLY A 529 -3.57 34.59 -12.48
CA GLY A 529 -4.41 35.79 -12.64
C GLY A 529 -3.74 36.98 -13.33
N GLY A 530 -4.42 38.12 -13.31
CA GLY A 530 -3.95 39.36 -13.94
C GLY A 530 -3.81 39.28 -15.47
N MET A 531 -3.10 40.23 -16.08
CA MET A 531 -2.94 40.35 -17.53
C MET A 531 -1.48 40.15 -17.93
N HIS A 532 -1.10 38.91 -18.19
CA HIS A 532 0.25 38.55 -18.61
C HIS A 532 0.53 39.07 -20.02
N LEU A 533 1.77 39.50 -20.28
CA LEU A 533 2.17 40.03 -21.58
C LEU A 533 3.11 39.08 -22.30
N LEU A 534 2.87 38.85 -23.58
CA LEU A 534 3.86 38.31 -24.50
C LEU A 534 4.48 39.46 -25.29
N VAL A 535 5.81 39.56 -25.25
CA VAL A 535 6.55 40.71 -25.79
C VAL A 535 7.72 40.26 -26.67
N CYS A 536 7.92 40.94 -27.79
CA CYS A 536 9.16 40.86 -28.57
C CYS A 536 10.11 41.96 -28.11
N LEU A 537 11.19 41.59 -27.41
CA LEU A 537 12.19 42.53 -26.89
C LEU A 537 12.93 43.30 -28.00
N LYS A 538 12.99 42.74 -29.22
CA LYS A 538 13.69 43.34 -30.36
C LYS A 538 12.87 44.41 -31.08
N HIS A 539 11.59 44.15 -31.34
CA HIS A 539 10.73 45.04 -32.14
C HIS A 539 9.68 45.82 -31.32
N GLY A 540 9.51 45.51 -30.03
CA GLY A 540 8.55 46.23 -29.19
C GLY A 540 7.10 45.79 -29.34
N HIS A 541 6.80 44.74 -30.10
CA HIS A 541 5.46 44.18 -30.17
C HIS A 541 5.07 43.56 -28.83
N ALA A 542 3.87 43.87 -28.34
CA ALA A 542 3.33 43.32 -27.11
C ALA A 542 1.84 43.00 -27.27
N GLN A 543 1.40 41.88 -26.71
CA GLN A 543 -0.01 41.55 -26.54
C GLN A 543 -0.23 41.01 -25.13
N GLY A 544 -1.40 41.26 -24.56
CA GLY A 544 -1.77 40.83 -23.23
C GLY A 544 -2.91 39.82 -23.22
N THR A 545 -2.92 38.94 -22.23
CA THR A 545 -4.03 38.01 -21.99
C THR A 545 -4.23 37.80 -20.49
N GLY A 546 -5.49 37.65 -20.07
CA GLY A 546 -5.83 37.06 -18.76
C GLY A 546 -6.13 35.56 -18.84
N ASN A 547 -5.95 34.96 -20.01
CA ASN A 547 -6.22 33.55 -20.32
C ASN A 547 -4.89 32.79 -20.59
N LEU A 548 -4.95 31.64 -21.25
CA LEU A 548 -3.78 30.83 -21.58
C LEU A 548 -2.80 31.56 -22.52
N LEU A 549 -1.52 31.53 -22.14
CA LEU A 549 -0.42 32.08 -22.93
C LEU A 549 -0.22 31.33 -24.26
N THR A 550 -0.52 30.03 -24.27
CA THR A 550 -0.46 29.20 -25.48
C THR A 550 -1.43 29.71 -26.54
N LEU A 551 -2.67 30.01 -26.14
CA LEU A 551 -3.69 30.59 -27.03
C LEU A 551 -3.32 32.01 -27.47
N LEU A 552 -2.72 32.83 -26.58
CA LEU A 552 -2.24 34.16 -26.96
C LEU A 552 -1.14 34.07 -28.04
N TYR A 553 -0.23 33.12 -27.91
CA TYR A 553 0.85 32.92 -28.87
C TYR A 553 0.33 32.37 -30.19
N ASP A 554 -0.42 31.28 -30.14
CA ASP A 554 -0.89 30.53 -31.31
C ASP A 554 -2.31 30.01 -31.08
N ASP A 555 -3.26 30.55 -31.84
CA ASP A 555 -4.69 30.18 -31.83
C ASP A 555 -5.12 29.67 -33.21
N SER A 556 -4.28 28.85 -33.83
CA SER A 556 -4.49 28.33 -35.19
C SER A 556 -5.81 27.56 -35.37
N ASP A 557 -6.34 26.94 -34.31
CA ASP A 557 -7.57 26.15 -34.34
C ASP A 557 -8.74 26.81 -33.59
N GLY A 558 -8.58 28.06 -33.16
CA GLY A 558 -9.52 28.75 -32.28
C GLY A 558 -10.28 29.91 -32.91
N PRO A 559 -11.17 30.55 -32.13
CA PRO A 559 -12.05 31.62 -32.61
C PRO A 559 -11.29 32.90 -32.98
N ASN A 560 -10.02 33.07 -32.57
CA ASN A 560 -9.21 34.24 -32.89
C ASN A 560 -8.16 33.95 -33.98
N PHE A 561 -8.45 33.00 -34.89
CA PHE A 561 -7.58 32.68 -36.01
C PHE A 561 -7.07 33.93 -36.74
N GLY A 562 -5.74 34.03 -36.92
CA GLY A 562 -5.07 35.17 -37.55
C GLY A 562 -4.79 36.37 -36.63
N TYR A 563 -5.28 36.37 -35.38
CA TYR A 563 -5.05 37.45 -34.41
C TYR A 563 -4.02 37.10 -33.31
N SER A 564 -3.49 35.87 -33.31
CA SER A 564 -2.48 35.46 -32.33
C SER A 564 -1.15 36.21 -32.51
N PHE A 565 -0.34 36.26 -31.45
CA PHE A 565 0.94 36.96 -31.48
C PHE A 565 1.85 36.44 -32.59
N ARG A 566 1.87 35.12 -32.79
CA ARG A 566 2.66 34.44 -33.82
C ARG A 566 2.29 34.91 -35.23
N HIS A 567 1.01 34.87 -35.57
CA HIS A 567 0.54 35.25 -36.90
C HIS A 567 0.77 36.73 -37.21
N GLN A 568 0.58 37.59 -36.21
CA GLN A 568 0.73 39.03 -36.39
C GLN A 568 2.20 39.48 -36.43
N ASN A 569 3.06 38.88 -35.62
CA ASN A 569 4.39 39.42 -35.33
C ASN A 569 5.55 38.45 -35.59
N CYS A 570 5.34 37.14 -35.67
CA CYS A 570 6.43 36.16 -35.78
C CYS A 570 6.53 35.51 -37.18
N ASP A 571 5.43 35.06 -37.78
CA ASP A 571 5.47 34.25 -39.02
C ASP A 571 6.10 34.99 -40.21
N LYS A 572 6.00 36.32 -40.22
CA LYS A 572 6.59 37.18 -41.26
C LYS A 572 7.86 37.91 -40.82
N CYS A 573 8.39 37.60 -39.63
CA CYS A 573 9.53 38.29 -39.05
C CYS A 573 10.85 37.69 -39.50
N SER A 574 11.64 38.46 -40.28
CA SER A 574 12.96 38.05 -40.77
C SER A 574 14.03 37.90 -39.67
N ASP A 575 13.76 38.45 -38.49
CA ASP A 575 14.65 38.44 -37.34
C ASP A 575 14.34 37.32 -36.33
N CYS A 576 13.31 36.51 -36.61
CA CYS A 576 12.91 35.40 -35.77
C CYS A 576 14.01 34.34 -35.74
N LYS A 577 14.61 34.12 -34.55
CA LYS A 577 15.68 33.14 -34.34
C LYS A 577 15.35 32.26 -33.15
N PRO A 578 15.01 30.98 -33.34
CA PRO A 578 14.72 30.06 -32.23
C PRO A 578 15.85 29.98 -31.22
N ARG A 579 15.51 29.69 -29.96
CA ARG A 579 16.49 29.33 -28.93
C ARG A 579 17.03 27.92 -29.19
N SER A 580 18.14 27.56 -28.56
CA SER A 580 18.67 26.20 -28.63
C SER A 580 17.66 25.18 -28.09
N GLU A 581 17.72 23.94 -28.60
CA GLU A 581 16.82 22.87 -28.16
C GLU A 581 16.98 22.56 -26.67
N ASP A 582 18.21 22.66 -26.15
CA ASP A 582 18.54 22.44 -24.74
C ASP A 582 18.15 23.59 -23.81
N TRP A 583 17.69 24.73 -24.34
CA TRP A 583 17.27 25.85 -23.51
C TRP A 583 15.95 25.53 -22.80
N SER A 584 15.85 25.83 -21.50
CA SER A 584 14.61 25.72 -20.74
C SER A 584 14.37 26.98 -19.91
N TRP A 585 13.11 27.34 -19.74
CA TRP A 585 12.73 28.38 -18.80
C TRP A 585 12.93 27.88 -17.36
N SER A 586 13.29 28.78 -16.45
CA SER A 586 13.21 28.56 -15.01
C SER A 586 12.81 29.85 -14.32
N LEU A 587 12.20 29.75 -13.14
CA LEU A 587 11.79 30.92 -12.38
C LEU A 587 12.98 31.81 -12.01
N LYS A 588 14.13 31.21 -11.68
CA LYS A 588 15.39 31.92 -11.42
C LYS A 588 15.88 32.69 -12.64
N TRP A 589 15.83 32.06 -13.82
CA TRP A 589 16.17 32.72 -15.07
C TRP A 589 15.23 33.91 -15.34
N TYR A 590 13.92 33.71 -15.09
CA TYR A 590 12.92 34.73 -15.29
C TYR A 590 13.17 35.99 -14.44
N GLU A 591 13.45 35.84 -13.14
CA GLU A 591 13.71 37.00 -12.27
C GLU A 591 14.90 37.83 -12.73
N ASN A 592 16.00 37.17 -13.11
CA ASN A 592 17.17 37.85 -13.68
C ASN A 592 16.82 38.57 -14.98
N ALA A 593 16.09 37.89 -15.88
CA ALA A 593 15.70 38.45 -17.16
C ALA A 593 14.71 39.64 -17.02
N VAL A 594 13.83 39.63 -16.01
CA VAL A 594 12.97 40.78 -15.69
C VAL A 594 13.80 41.99 -15.28
N GLU A 595 14.79 41.81 -14.40
CA GLU A 595 15.62 42.93 -13.94
C GLU A 595 16.50 43.48 -15.07
N GLU A 596 17.09 42.61 -15.91
CA GLU A 596 17.85 43.00 -17.10
C GLU A 596 17.02 43.81 -18.10
N ASN A 597 15.73 43.49 -18.25
CA ASN A 597 14.83 44.14 -19.21
C ASN A 597 13.91 45.18 -18.59
N LYS A 598 14.13 45.58 -17.33
CA LYS A 598 13.23 46.40 -16.53
C LYS A 598 12.86 47.74 -17.17
N GLU A 599 13.83 48.46 -17.72
CA GLU A 599 13.58 49.74 -18.40
C GLU A 599 12.66 49.59 -19.61
N PHE A 600 12.81 48.50 -20.35
CA PHE A 600 11.97 48.18 -21.50
C PHE A 600 10.57 47.74 -21.06
N LEU A 601 10.47 46.83 -20.09
CA LEU A 601 9.19 46.32 -19.59
C LEU A 601 8.35 47.44 -18.92
N ASN A 602 8.99 48.42 -18.29
CA ASN A 602 8.35 49.59 -17.70
C ASN A 602 7.64 50.51 -18.72
N LYS A 603 7.87 50.33 -20.03
CA LYS A 603 7.14 51.08 -21.08
C LYS A 603 5.68 50.61 -21.19
N TYR A 604 5.38 49.39 -20.77
CA TYR A 604 4.05 48.80 -20.87
C TYR A 604 3.23 48.99 -19.57
N LYS A 605 3.25 50.18 -18.97
CA LYS A 605 2.38 50.50 -17.83
C LYS A 605 0.93 50.58 -18.32
N PHE A 606 0.14 49.57 -17.99
CA PHE A 606 -1.30 49.58 -18.13
C PHE A 606 -1.89 49.59 -16.73
#